data_AF-U9UNJ0-F1
#
_entry.id   AF-U9UNJ0-F1
#
_cell.length_a   1.000
_cell.length_b   1.000
_cell.length_c   1.000
_cell.angle_alpha   90.00
_cell.angle_beta   90.00
_cell.angle_gamma   90.00
#
_symmetry.space_group_name_H-M   'P 1'
#
loop_
_entity.id
_entity.type
_entity.pdbx_description
1 polymer ?
#
loop_
_entity_poly.entity_id
_entity_poly.type
_entity_poly.pdbx_seq_one_letter_code
_entity_poly.pdbx_strand_id
1 'polypeptide(L)'
;MWEFTSGIPPFNDRAHDHHLILSVCEGERPEIIENTPKCYIDLMKKCWDSNPSNRPTITMLENIVSEWSRCINEYEHYKRNRDGNYVYNISNIDNQLKNDMLEFVEANKALVQEQANTSIIQSHPQAYYTSRNVTKEIEKSKNVNEIFV
;
A
#
# COMPACT_ATOMS: atom_id res chain seq x y z
N MET A 1 -0.84 -1.04 -4.75
CA MET A 1 -0.18 -0.14 -3.77
C MET A 1 0.39 -0.95 -2.62
N TRP A 2 -0.42 -1.71 -1.88
CA TRP A 2 0.09 -2.52 -0.77
C TRP A 2 1.15 -3.57 -1.17
N GLU A 3 0.92 -4.32 -2.26
CA GLU A 3 1.91 -5.29 -2.78
C GLU A 3 3.26 -4.65 -3.12
N PHE A 4 3.26 -3.36 -3.49
CA PHE A 4 4.48 -2.64 -3.81
C PHE A 4 5.34 -2.38 -2.57
N THR A 5 4.71 -2.19 -1.40
CA THR A 5 5.42 -1.94 -0.13
C THR A 5 5.77 -3.23 0.60
N SER A 6 4.95 -4.27 0.48
CA SER A 6 5.17 -5.56 1.14
C SER A 6 6.02 -6.53 0.32
N GLY A 7 6.07 -6.37 -1.00
CA GLY A 7 6.70 -7.33 -1.91
C GLY A 7 5.95 -8.67 -2.04
N ILE A 8 4.75 -8.79 -1.46
CA ILE A 8 3.95 -10.01 -1.46
C ILE A 8 2.47 -9.74 -1.72
N PRO A 9 1.69 -10.73 -2.20
CA PRO A 9 0.24 -10.62 -2.27
C PRO A 9 -0.38 -10.34 -0.89
N PRO A 10 -1.44 -9.52 -0.79
CA PRO A 10 -2.17 -9.31 0.46
C PRO A 10 -2.89 -10.60 0.86
N PHE A 11 -2.92 -10.87 2.16
CA PHE A 11 -3.54 -12.07 2.75
C PHE A 11 -2.95 -13.40 2.23
N ASN A 12 -1.66 -13.40 1.88
CA ASN A 12 -0.98 -14.58 1.33
C ASN A 12 -0.85 -15.76 2.29
N ASP A 13 -1.18 -15.58 3.56
CA ASP A 13 -1.04 -16.52 4.66
C ASP A 13 -2.23 -17.50 4.78
N ARG A 14 -3.33 -17.24 4.07
CA ARG A 14 -4.57 -18.01 4.15
C ARG A 14 -5.27 -18.18 2.80
N ALA A 15 -6.31 -19.01 2.77
CA ALA A 15 -7.08 -19.23 1.55
C ALA A 15 -7.80 -17.97 1.08
N HIS A 16 -7.76 -17.70 -0.22
CA HIS A 16 -8.61 -16.67 -0.84
C HIS A 16 -10.01 -17.26 -1.09
N ASP A 17 -10.76 -17.49 -0.03
CA ASP A 17 -12.08 -18.10 -0.06
C ASP A 17 -13.20 -17.13 0.34
N HIS A 18 -14.41 -17.65 0.58
CA HIS A 18 -15.55 -16.84 0.96
C HIS A 18 -15.41 -16.21 2.36
N HIS A 19 -14.64 -16.82 3.27
CA HIS A 19 -14.38 -16.24 4.58
C HIS A 19 -13.55 -14.97 4.43
N LEU A 20 -12.48 -15.00 3.63
CA LEU A 20 -11.68 -13.80 3.34
C LEU A 20 -12.53 -12.69 2.72
N ILE A 21 -13.41 -13.03 1.78
CA ILE A 21 -14.31 -12.05 1.14
C ILE A 21 -15.18 -11.35 2.20
N LEU A 22 -15.78 -12.12 3.12
CA LEU A 22 -16.60 -11.56 4.19
C LEU A 22 -15.80 -10.65 5.12
N SER A 23 -14.62 -11.09 5.57
CA SER A 23 -13.78 -10.28 6.45
C SER A 23 -13.36 -8.95 5.81
N VAL A 24 -13.04 -8.94 4.50
CA VAL A 24 -12.76 -7.70 3.76
C VAL A 24 -14.00 -6.80 3.66
N CYS A 25 -15.18 -7.37 3.44
CA CYS A 25 -16.45 -6.64 3.46
C CYS A 25 -16.76 -6.03 4.84
N GLU A 26 -16.35 -6.71 5.92
CA GLU A 26 -16.48 -6.24 7.31
C GLU A 26 -15.42 -5.21 7.72
N GLY A 27 -14.46 -4.92 6.84
CA GLY A 27 -13.48 -3.85 7.04
C GLY A 27 -12.07 -4.33 7.31
N GLU A 28 -11.80 -5.63 7.25
CA GLU A 28 -10.44 -6.14 7.33
C GLU A 28 -9.57 -5.59 6.18
N ARG A 29 -8.36 -5.14 6.51
CA ARG A 29 -7.37 -4.61 5.56
C ARG A 29 -6.00 -5.24 5.83
N PRO A 30 -5.13 -5.32 4.80
CA PRO A 30 -3.77 -5.77 4.99
C PRO A 30 -3.02 -4.94 6.05
N GLU A 31 -2.12 -5.61 6.78
CA GLU A 31 -1.26 -4.96 7.77
C GLU A 31 -0.35 -3.92 7.13
N ILE A 32 -0.13 -2.79 7.78
CA ILE A 32 0.77 -1.76 7.28
C ILE A 32 2.22 -2.20 7.54
N ILE A 33 3.00 -2.31 6.47
CA ILE A 33 4.41 -2.69 6.54
C ILE A 33 5.21 -1.60 7.24
N GLU A 34 6.09 -2.01 8.16
CA GLU A 34 7.03 -1.12 8.83
C GLU A 34 7.85 -0.33 7.80
N ASN A 35 8.26 0.89 8.17
CA ASN A 35 8.98 1.80 7.29
C ASN A 35 8.21 2.25 6.02
N THR A 36 6.93 1.93 5.87
CA THR A 36 6.11 2.53 4.80
C THR A 36 5.90 4.02 5.07
N PRO A 37 6.17 4.92 4.09
CA PRO A 37 5.92 6.36 4.23
C PRO A 37 4.47 6.66 4.62
N LYS A 38 4.26 7.59 5.56
CA LYS A 38 2.95 7.93 6.09
C LYS A 38 2.03 8.49 5.01
N CYS A 39 2.54 9.34 4.13
CA CYS A 39 1.82 9.87 2.98
C CYS A 39 1.28 8.74 2.08
N TYR A 40 2.06 7.67 1.91
CA TYR A 40 1.66 6.48 1.16
C TYR A 40 0.61 5.65 1.92
N ILE A 41 0.77 5.48 3.24
CA ILE A 41 -0.23 4.84 4.12
C ILE A 41 -1.57 5.57 4.03
N ASP A 42 -1.55 6.89 4.14
CA ASP A 42 -2.75 7.72 4.11
C ASP A 42 -3.43 7.65 2.73
N LEU A 43 -2.65 7.61 1.64
CA LEU A 43 -3.18 7.40 0.30
C LEU A 43 -3.79 6.01 0.11
N MET A 44 -3.09 4.95 0.54
CA MET A 44 -3.62 3.58 0.55
C MET A 44 -4.93 3.48 1.33
N LYS A 45 -4.99 4.15 2.50
CA LYS A 45 -6.19 4.22 3.33
C LYS A 45 -7.38 4.83 2.62
N LYS A 46 -7.18 5.90 1.87
CA LYS A 46 -8.23 6.50 1.03
C LYS A 46 -8.66 5.57 -0.10
N CYS A 47 -7.75 4.82 -0.72
CA CYS A 47 -8.08 3.90 -1.82
C CYS A 47 -9.04 2.77 -1.41
N TRP A 48 -8.94 2.29 -0.17
CA TRP A 48 -9.78 1.19 0.34
C TRP A 48 -10.80 1.63 1.40
N ASP A 49 -11.16 2.91 1.40
CA ASP A 49 -12.19 3.47 2.28
C ASP A 49 -13.54 2.75 2.05
N SER A 50 -14.24 2.44 3.14
CA SER A 50 -15.55 1.77 3.10
C SER A 50 -16.60 2.61 2.37
N ASN A 51 -16.52 3.94 2.47
CA ASN A 51 -17.34 4.85 1.68
C ASN A 51 -16.69 5.09 0.30
N PRO A 52 -17.31 4.65 -0.81
CA PRO A 52 -16.76 4.85 -2.15
C PRO A 52 -16.54 6.33 -2.51
N SER A 53 -17.31 7.26 -1.94
CA SER A 53 -17.16 8.70 -2.19
C SER A 53 -15.89 9.30 -1.60
N ASN A 54 -15.27 8.65 -0.62
CA ASN A 54 -13.99 9.07 -0.06
C ASN A 54 -12.79 8.59 -0.89
N ARG A 55 -13.01 7.66 -1.82
CA ARG A 55 -11.93 7.08 -2.62
C ARG A 55 -11.46 8.08 -3.68
N PRO A 56 -10.14 8.23 -3.87
CA PRO A 56 -9.61 9.12 -4.89
C PRO A 56 -9.96 8.57 -6.27
N THR A 57 -10.18 9.47 -7.23
CA THR A 57 -10.29 9.09 -8.64
C THR A 57 -8.92 8.67 -9.17
N ILE A 58 -8.91 7.95 -10.29
CA ILE A 58 -7.65 7.55 -10.94
C ILE A 58 -6.81 8.78 -11.33
N THR A 59 -7.43 9.86 -11.79
CA THR A 59 -6.74 11.12 -12.11
C THR A 59 -6.12 11.76 -10.87
N MET A 60 -6.79 11.72 -9.72
CA MET A 60 -6.21 12.22 -8.47
C MET A 60 -5.00 11.38 -8.04
N LEU A 61 -5.11 10.05 -8.15
CA LEU A 61 -4.00 9.14 -7.84
C LEU A 61 -2.79 9.38 -8.75
N GLU A 62 -3.03 9.50 -10.05
CA GLU A 62 -1.99 9.77 -11.05
C GLU A 62 -1.25 11.08 -10.73
N ASN A 63 -1.98 12.14 -10.42
CA ASN A 63 -1.40 13.43 -10.06
C ASN A 63 -0.53 13.34 -8.80
N ILE A 64 -1.04 12.71 -7.73
CA ILE A 64 -0.30 12.57 -6.47
C ILE A 64 1.01 11.79 -6.68
N VAL A 65 0.93 10.63 -7.33
CA VAL A 65 2.10 9.76 -7.57
C VAL A 65 3.11 10.44 -8.51
N SER A 66 2.63 11.20 -9.51
CA SER A 66 3.49 11.94 -10.43
C SER A 66 4.23 13.07 -9.73
N GLU A 67 3.57 13.83 -8.85
CA GLU A 67 4.22 14.88 -8.07
C GLU A 67 5.26 14.31 -7.10
N TRP A 68 4.93 13.23 -6.38
CA TRP A 68 5.93 12.55 -5.54
C TRP A 68 7.14 12.10 -6.36
N SER A 69 6.91 11.47 -7.50
CA SER A 69 7.98 10.98 -8.40
C SER A 69 8.85 12.14 -8.90
N ARG A 70 8.25 13.26 -9.29
CA ARG A 70 8.96 14.47 -9.70
C ARG A 70 9.85 15.01 -8.58
N CYS A 71 9.29 15.16 -7.37
CA CYS A 71 10.00 15.67 -6.20
C CYS A 71 11.18 14.79 -5.81
N ILE A 72 11.00 13.46 -5.84
CA ILE A 72 12.06 12.49 -5.53
C ILE A 72 13.16 12.53 -6.60
N ASN A 73 12.81 12.61 -7.89
CA ASN A 73 13.79 12.68 -8.97
C ASN A 73 14.63 13.96 -8.89
N GLU A 74 13.99 15.10 -8.61
CA GLU A 74 14.69 16.35 -8.37
C GLU A 74 15.63 16.22 -7.16
N TYR A 75 15.16 15.65 -6.05
CA TYR A 75 15.97 15.41 -4.85
C TYR A 75 17.24 14.60 -5.14
N GLU A 76 17.09 13.46 -5.81
CA GLU A 76 18.20 12.59 -6.14
C GLU A 76 19.16 13.24 -7.15
N HIS A 77 18.64 14.00 -8.12
CA HIS A 77 19.49 14.79 -9.01
C HIS A 77 20.31 15.84 -8.24
N TYR A 78 19.70 16.57 -7.30
CA TYR A 78 20.42 17.53 -6.46
C TYR A 78 21.48 16.86 -5.59
N LYS A 79 21.13 15.73 -4.95
CA LYS A 79 22.01 14.97 -4.05
C LYS A 79 23.24 14.41 -4.76
N ARG A 80 23.09 13.86 -5.97
CA ARG A 80 24.19 13.26 -6.74
C ARG A 80 25.24 14.27 -7.19
N ASN A 81 24.89 15.55 -7.24
CA ASN A 81 25.72 16.60 -7.82
C ASN A 81 26.54 17.42 -6.79
N ARG A 82 26.44 17.20 -5.45
CA ARG A 82 27.17 18.00 -4.43
C ARG A 82 27.45 17.31 -3.07
N ASP A 83 28.48 17.82 -2.39
CA ASP A 83 29.18 17.28 -1.19
C ASP A 83 28.42 17.40 0.16
N GLY A 84 27.09 17.32 0.17
CA GLY A 84 26.33 16.90 1.36
C GLY A 84 25.94 17.94 2.44
N ASN A 85 26.04 19.26 2.21
CA ASN A 85 25.78 20.22 3.30
C ASN A 85 24.94 21.47 2.93
N TYR A 86 23.76 21.32 2.30
CA TYR A 86 22.84 22.46 2.09
C TYR A 86 21.34 22.10 2.10
N VAL A 87 20.53 23.10 2.46
CA VAL A 87 19.06 23.05 2.55
C VAL A 87 18.43 22.87 1.16
N TYR A 88 17.65 21.80 1.01
CA TYR A 88 16.86 21.53 -0.20
C TYR A 88 15.77 22.59 -0.40
N ASN A 89 15.87 23.31 -1.53
CA ASN A 89 14.91 24.34 -1.94
C ASN A 89 14.50 24.07 -3.40
N ILE A 90 13.43 23.31 -3.60
CA ILE A 90 12.74 23.30 -4.90
C ILE A 90 11.86 24.53 -4.96
N SER A 91 11.96 25.28 -6.06
CA SER A 91 10.99 26.31 -6.41
C SER A 91 9.63 25.67 -6.76
N ASN A 92 8.54 26.17 -6.18
CA ASN A 92 7.14 25.77 -6.46
C ASN A 92 6.68 24.42 -5.87
N ILE A 93 7.29 23.94 -4.78
CA ILE A 93 6.74 22.83 -3.99
C ILE A 93 6.02 23.40 -2.76
N ASP A 94 4.79 22.95 -2.52
CA ASP A 94 4.13 23.21 -1.25
C ASP A 94 4.78 22.41 -0.12
N ASN A 95 4.61 22.86 1.12
CA ASN A 95 5.24 22.23 2.27
C ASN A 95 4.82 20.76 2.45
N GLN A 96 3.64 20.37 1.96
CA GLN A 96 3.16 18.99 2.08
C GLN A 96 3.95 18.07 1.15
N LEU A 97 4.08 18.40 -0.13
CA LEU A 97 4.85 17.61 -1.10
C LEU A 97 6.33 17.47 -0.68
N LYS A 98 6.89 18.51 -0.05
CA LYS A 98 8.24 18.44 0.53
C LYS A 98 8.33 17.42 1.66
N ASN A 99 7.35 17.42 2.58
CA ASN A 99 7.31 16.47 3.69
C ASN A 99 7.09 15.05 3.17
N ASP A 100 6.14 14.85 2.26
CA ASP A 100 5.86 13.55 1.64
C ASP A 100 7.13 12.96 1.01
N MET A 101 7.88 13.76 0.24
CA MET A 101 9.15 13.37 -0.35
C MET A 101 10.19 12.98 0.71
N LEU A 102 10.30 13.73 1.82
CA LEU A 102 11.23 13.41 2.91
C LEU A 102 10.89 12.06 3.56
N GLU A 103 9.60 11.73 3.73
CA GLU A 103 9.19 10.42 4.25
C GLU A 103 9.66 9.27 3.34
N PHE A 104 9.59 9.42 2.01
CA PHE A 104 10.14 8.42 1.08
C PHE A 104 11.66 8.28 1.20
N VAL A 105 12.37 9.39 1.36
CA VAL A 105 13.83 9.40 1.53
C VAL A 105 14.24 8.70 2.84
N GLU A 106 13.51 8.93 3.92
CA GLU A 106 13.72 8.29 5.21
C GLU A 106 13.44 6.78 5.15
N ALA A 107 12.31 6.39 4.57
CA ALA A 107 11.96 4.99 4.34
C ALA A 107 13.04 4.24 3.54
N ASN A 108 13.52 4.85 2.44
CA ASN A 108 14.57 4.24 1.62
C ASN A 108 15.90 4.07 2.40
N LYS A 109 16.25 5.00 3.28
CA LYS A 109 17.44 4.87 4.14
C LYS A 109 17.29 3.72 5.15
N ALA A 110 16.11 3.57 5.76
CA ALA A 110 15.83 2.48 6.69
C ALA A 110 15.96 1.11 6.01
N LEU A 111 15.42 0.96 4.79
CA LEU A 111 15.53 -0.27 4.00
C LEU A 111 16.97 -0.68 3.68
N VAL A 112 17.85 0.30 3.42
CA VAL A 112 19.29 0.03 3.18
C VAL A 112 19.99 -0.49 4.45
N GLN A 113 19.51 -0.10 5.64
CA GLN A 113 20.07 -0.55 6.92
C GLN A 113 19.55 -1.93 7.35
N GLU A 114 18.35 -2.33 6.91
CA GLU A 114 17.68 -3.60 7.26
C GLU A 114 18.05 -4.79 6.35
N GLN A 115 19.10 -4.68 5.52
CA GLN A 115 19.58 -5.79 4.68
C GLN A 115 20.26 -6.90 5.50
N ALA A 116 19.46 -7.66 6.25
CA ALA A 116 19.75 -9.02 6.69
C ALA A 116 18.42 -9.71 7.03
N ASN A 117 18.19 -10.89 6.42
CA ASN A 117 17.10 -11.84 6.69
C ASN A 117 15.82 -11.66 5.87
N THR A 118 15.91 -11.85 4.55
CA THR A 118 14.74 -12.23 3.75
C THR A 118 14.32 -13.65 4.14
N SER A 119 13.38 -13.78 5.07
CA SER A 119 12.72 -15.05 5.35
C SER A 119 12.01 -15.52 4.08
N ILE A 120 12.11 -16.81 3.75
CA ILE A 120 11.36 -17.40 2.63
C ILE A 120 9.87 -17.22 2.97
N ILE A 121 9.20 -16.33 2.25
CA ILE A 121 7.76 -16.11 2.44
C ILE A 121 7.03 -17.25 1.76
N GLN A 122 6.51 -18.19 2.55
CA GLN A 122 5.65 -19.25 2.06
C GLN A 122 4.22 -18.71 1.95
N SER A 123 3.65 -18.75 0.74
CA SER A 123 2.25 -18.45 0.53
C SER A 123 1.38 -19.69 0.74
N HIS A 124 0.16 -19.46 1.22
CA HIS A 124 -0.86 -20.48 1.28
C HIS A 124 -1.18 -20.99 -0.14
N PRO A 125 -1.28 -22.31 -0.38
CA PRO A 125 -1.52 -22.86 -1.72
C PRO A 125 -2.80 -22.35 -2.40
N GLN A 126 -3.76 -21.88 -1.60
CA GLN A 126 -5.03 -21.30 -2.07
C GLN A 126 -5.07 -19.76 -2.02
N ALA A 127 -3.93 -19.09 -1.80
CA ALA A 127 -3.78 -17.64 -1.90
C ALA A 127 -3.46 -17.23 -3.34
N TYR A 128 -4.46 -17.26 -4.22
CA TYR A 128 -4.30 -16.86 -5.62
C TYR A 128 -5.44 -15.95 -6.07
N TYR A 129 -5.15 -15.07 -7.01
CA TYR A 129 -6.15 -14.14 -7.54
C TYR A 129 -7.10 -14.85 -8.50
N THR A 130 -8.39 -14.77 -8.20
CA THR A 130 -9.46 -15.26 -9.09
C THR A 130 -10.63 -14.32 -9.05
N SER A 131 -11.26 -14.08 -10.19
CA SER A 131 -12.56 -13.42 -10.22
C SER A 131 -13.63 -14.34 -9.65
N ARG A 132 -14.44 -13.83 -8.71
CA ARG A 132 -15.57 -14.56 -8.09
C ARG A 132 -16.79 -13.66 -8.02
N ASN A 133 -17.97 -14.26 -8.16
CA ASN A 133 -19.22 -13.54 -7.96
C ASN A 133 -19.50 -13.45 -6.46
N VAL A 134 -19.33 -12.25 -5.90
CA VAL A 134 -19.47 -11.98 -4.45
C VAL A 134 -20.83 -12.41 -3.92
N THR A 135 -21.93 -12.19 -4.67
CA THR A 135 -23.27 -12.62 -4.26
C THR A 135 -23.35 -14.13 -4.06
N LYS A 136 -22.78 -14.91 -4.99
CA LYS A 136 -22.74 -16.37 -4.88
C LYS A 136 -21.90 -16.84 -3.70
N GLU A 137 -20.80 -16.15 -3.38
CA GLU A 137 -19.95 -16.51 -2.25
C GLU A 137 -20.62 -16.17 -0.89
N ILE A 138 -21.38 -15.07 -0.83
CA ILE A 138 -22.18 -14.71 0.36
C ILE A 138 -23.36 -15.68 0.55
N GLU A 139 -23.99 -16.15 -0.52
CA GLU A 139 -25.05 -17.17 -0.42
C GLU A 139 -24.51 -18.50 0.13
N LYS A 140 -23.32 -18.91 -0.31
CA LYS A 140 -22.66 -20.11 0.22
C LYS A 140 -22.41 -20.01 1.73
N SER A 141 -21.97 -18.86 2.24
CA SER A 141 -21.70 -18.70 3.67
C SER A 141 -22.96 -18.77 4.53
N LYS A 142 -24.10 -18.26 4.02
CA LYS A 142 -25.41 -18.40 4.68
C LYS A 142 -25.85 -19.85 4.79
N ASN A 143 -25.68 -20.62 3.71
CA ASN A 143 -26.05 -22.04 3.69
C ASN A 143 -25.17 -22.91 4.59
N VAL A 144 -23.92 -22.52 4.85
CA VAL A 144 -23.03 -23.23 5.79
C VAL A 144 -23.45 -23.01 7.24
N ASN A 145 -23.92 -21.80 7.58
CA ASN A 145 -24.39 -21.47 8.93
C ASN A 145 -25.75 -22.13 9.28
N GLU A 146 -26.55 -22.50 8.28
CA GLU A 146 -27.83 -23.21 8.48
C GLU A 146 -27.68 -24.72 8.75
N ILE A 147 -26.50 -25.31 8.51
CA ILE A 147 -26.25 -26.75 8.71
C ILE A 147 -25.84 -27.09 10.16
N PHE A 148 -25.57 -26.07 10.99
CA PHE A 148 -25.13 -26.23 12.38
C PHE A 148 -26.17 -25.76 13.43
N VAL A 149 -27.47 -25.77 13.09
CA VAL A 149 -28.58 -25.52 14.04
C VAL A 149 -29.45 -26.77 14.17
#